data_AF-A0A7K7VPZ4-F1
#
_entry.id   AF-A0A7K7VPZ4-F1
#
_cell.length_a   1.000
_cell.length_b   1.000
_cell.length_c   1.000
_cell.angle_alpha   90.00
_cell.angle_beta   90.00
_cell.angle_gamma   90.00
#
_symmetry.space_group_name_H-M   'P 1'
#
loop_
_entity.id
_entity.type
_entity.pdbx_description
1 polymer ?
#
loop_
_entity_poly.entity_id
_entity_poly.type
_entity_poly.pdbx_seq_one_letter_code
_entity_poly.pdbx_strand_id
1 'polypeptide(L)'
;RRRSWRRSSLKGTKRRKSLPPFHQDVAELSKSISLDLPETDRLSLLLLSSFQFSAQKLEYSLKQTDGFSAEAFQANVKSLSEELKQYVQNLELDGTLKNCVEDPVGTSLDSALDESVAQIKEFIARFTAECQSWDLLLLDYQRSAEEMSRRLEECKTNGGKAEPEDYLGTSQAEVLSSKPDYRKILDEQGEVFACMELVVSSWGGKKKHTALKDFSRHGRSRAPSLGSLPAARTFRHLESSPARKLLAAAPRAVPRAV
;
A
#
# COMPACT_ATOMS: atom_id res chain seq x y z
N ARG A 1 50.20 -2.10 12.12
CA ARG A 1 48.90 -2.69 12.55
C ARG A 1 48.35 -1.88 13.73
N ARG A 2 47.28 -1.08 13.55
CA ARG A 2 46.63 -0.36 14.67
C ARG A 2 45.78 -1.35 15.48
N ARG A 3 45.89 -1.34 16.81
CA ARG A 3 45.00 -2.10 17.71
C ARG A 3 43.88 -1.16 18.16
N SER A 4 42.65 -1.42 17.75
CA SER A 4 41.48 -0.67 18.23
C SER A 4 41.09 -1.15 19.62
N TRP A 5 40.91 -0.21 20.57
CA TRP A 5 40.31 -0.50 21.86
C TRP A 5 38.84 -0.83 21.65
N ARG A 6 38.47 -2.12 21.73
CA ARG A 6 37.07 -2.54 21.76
C ARG A 6 36.50 -2.20 23.14
N ARG A 7 35.50 -1.30 23.19
CA ARG A 7 34.61 -1.16 24.35
C ARG A 7 33.95 -2.52 24.60
N SER A 8 34.17 -3.09 25.79
CA SER A 8 33.47 -4.30 26.22
C SER A 8 32.01 -3.99 26.55
N SER A 9 31.12 -4.88 26.15
CA SER A 9 29.66 -4.70 26.20
C SER A 9 29.08 -4.90 27.60
N LEU A 10 28.04 -4.13 27.93
CA LEU A 10 27.20 -4.26 29.13
C LEU A 10 26.31 -5.52 29.05
N LYS A 11 26.86 -6.71 29.26
CA LYS A 11 26.10 -7.89 29.71
C LYS A 11 26.91 -8.71 30.72
N GLY A 12 26.50 -8.66 31.98
CA GLY A 12 27.08 -9.44 33.07
C GLY A 12 26.56 -9.00 34.42
N THR A 13 25.84 -9.90 35.11
CA THR A 13 25.21 -9.72 36.42
C THR A 13 26.20 -9.69 37.59
N LYS A 14 27.24 -8.85 37.48
CA LYS A 14 28.06 -8.45 38.62
C LYS A 14 27.55 -7.11 39.12
N ARG A 15 27.11 -7.06 40.38
CA ARG A 15 26.87 -5.80 41.10
C ARG A 15 28.03 -4.86 40.80
N ARG A 16 27.75 -3.59 40.50
CA ARG A 16 28.78 -2.55 40.38
C ARG A 16 29.64 -2.67 41.63
N LYS A 17 30.91 -3.05 41.48
CA LYS A 17 31.86 -2.92 42.59
C LYS A 17 31.89 -1.43 42.89
N SER A 18 31.27 -1.02 43.99
CA SER A 18 31.46 0.32 44.50
C SER A 18 32.96 0.56 44.61
N LEU A 19 33.38 1.80 44.34
CA LEU A 19 34.74 2.18 44.70
C LEU A 19 34.97 1.82 46.18
N PRO A 20 36.18 1.40 46.58
CA PRO A 20 36.51 1.24 48.00
C PRO A 20 36.07 2.52 48.72
N PRO A 21 35.42 2.44 49.91
CA PRO A 21 34.96 3.62 50.62
C PRO A 21 36.09 4.65 50.74
N PHE A 22 35.93 5.80 50.09
CA PHE A 22 36.89 6.89 50.21
C PHE A 22 36.82 7.38 51.65
N HIS A 23 37.91 7.16 52.39
CA HIS A 23 38.04 7.41 53.83
C HIS A 23 37.10 6.54 54.69
N GLN A 24 37.59 5.37 55.09
CA GLN A 24 36.90 4.46 55.99
C GLN A 24 36.49 5.18 57.31
N ASP A 25 37.39 6.01 57.83
CA ASP A 25 37.21 6.89 59.00
C ASP A 25 35.95 7.77 58.92
N VAL A 26 35.57 8.26 57.72
CA VAL A 26 34.37 9.10 57.52
C VAL A 26 33.09 8.26 57.59
N ALA A 27 33.15 7.01 57.12
CA ALA A 27 32.05 6.05 57.25
C ALA A 27 31.93 5.47 58.67
N GLU A 28 32.89 5.70 59.55
CA GLU A 28 32.84 5.31 60.97
C GLU A 28 32.07 6.36 61.80
N LEU A 29 32.11 7.64 61.44
CA LEU A 29 31.31 8.70 62.07
C LEU A 29 29.80 8.43 62.02
N SER A 30 29.29 7.94 60.88
CA SER A 30 27.86 7.62 60.74
C SER A 30 27.45 6.33 61.45
N LYS A 31 28.42 5.49 61.87
CA LYS A 31 28.20 4.22 62.59
C LYS A 31 28.36 4.35 64.10
N SER A 32 29.09 5.35 64.58
CA SER A 32 29.24 5.63 66.02
C SER A 32 28.04 6.35 66.63
N ILE A 33 27.15 6.88 65.78
CA ILE A 33 25.87 7.49 66.17
C ILE A 33 24.83 6.38 66.41
N SER A 34 24.13 6.44 67.55
CA SER A 34 23.08 5.46 67.86
C SER A 34 21.92 5.52 66.87
N LEU A 35 21.38 4.34 66.54
CA LEU A 35 20.17 4.19 65.73
C LEU A 35 18.87 4.36 66.55
N ASP A 36 18.97 4.39 67.89
CA ASP A 36 17.83 4.53 68.80
C ASP A 36 17.33 5.98 68.92
N LEU A 37 18.06 6.94 68.34
CA LEU A 37 17.74 8.37 68.32
C LEU A 37 16.85 8.73 67.11
N PRO A 38 15.99 9.75 67.21
CA PRO A 38 15.28 10.32 66.05
C PRO A 38 16.24 10.70 64.92
N GLU A 39 15.79 10.60 63.68
CA GLU A 39 16.66 10.83 62.52
C GLU A 39 17.14 12.29 62.40
N THR A 40 16.36 13.25 62.91
CA THR A 40 16.76 14.65 63.12
C THR A 40 17.96 14.75 64.05
N ASP A 41 17.89 14.10 65.21
CA ASP A 41 18.87 14.15 66.30
C ASP A 41 20.15 13.39 65.89
N ARG A 42 19.99 12.35 65.07
CA ARG A 42 21.09 11.65 64.41
C ARG A 42 21.81 12.55 63.41
N LEU A 43 21.07 13.39 62.67
CA LEU A 43 21.65 14.32 61.70
C LEU A 43 22.32 15.51 62.38
N SER A 44 21.76 16.07 63.46
CA SER A 44 22.42 17.11 64.26
C SER A 44 23.69 16.59 64.94
N LEU A 45 23.67 15.38 65.51
CA LEU A 45 24.87 14.74 66.05
C LEU A 45 25.91 14.41 64.97
N LEU A 46 25.47 14.07 63.74
CA LEU A 46 26.36 13.87 62.60
C LEU A 46 27.05 15.16 62.15
N LEU A 47 26.34 16.30 62.14
CA LEU A 47 26.93 17.61 61.82
C LEU A 47 28.01 17.99 62.84
N LEU A 48 27.71 17.85 64.14
CA LEU A 48 28.65 18.18 65.22
C LEU A 48 29.88 17.27 65.23
N SER A 49 29.69 15.94 65.08
CA SER A 49 30.82 14.99 65.00
C SER A 49 31.65 15.16 63.72
N SER A 50 31.02 15.50 62.59
CA SER A 50 31.73 15.83 61.35
C SER A 50 32.58 17.08 61.48
N PHE A 51 32.08 18.12 62.16
CA PHE A 51 32.87 19.32 62.46
C PHE A 51 34.09 18.97 63.33
N GLN A 52 33.90 18.26 64.44
CA GLN A 52 35.00 17.84 65.33
C GLN A 52 36.04 16.97 64.62
N PHE A 53 35.60 16.01 63.79
CA PHE A 53 36.50 15.18 62.98
C PHE A 53 37.29 16.02 61.97
N SER A 54 36.64 16.98 61.30
CA SER A 54 37.32 17.89 60.36
C SER A 54 38.35 18.77 61.06
N ALA A 55 38.04 19.25 62.27
CA ALA A 55 38.94 20.05 63.08
C ALA A 55 40.17 19.24 63.54
N GLN A 56 40.01 17.99 63.99
CA GLN A 56 41.11 17.09 64.33
C GLN A 56 42.00 16.77 63.12
N LYS A 57 41.40 16.53 61.95
CA LYS A 57 42.11 16.28 60.71
C LYS A 57 42.91 17.50 60.25
N LEU A 58 42.32 18.70 60.38
CA LEU A 58 42.99 19.97 60.11
C LEU A 58 44.14 20.23 61.11
N GLU A 59 43.94 19.95 62.40
CA GLU A 59 44.96 20.08 63.44
C GLU A 59 46.21 19.24 63.12
N TYR A 60 46.02 18.00 62.65
CA TYR A 60 47.12 17.13 62.24
C TYR A 60 47.92 17.71 61.07
N SER A 61 47.25 18.31 60.08
CA SER A 61 47.91 18.98 58.95
C SER A 61 48.62 20.28 59.37
N LEU A 62 48.01 21.08 60.25
CA LEU A 62 48.58 22.36 60.69
C LEU A 62 49.75 22.20 61.67
N LYS A 63 49.83 21.10 62.42
CA LYS A 63 51.00 20.74 63.25
C LYS A 63 52.33 20.65 62.49
N GLN A 64 52.29 20.59 61.15
CA GLN A 64 53.47 20.56 60.28
C GLN A 64 53.87 21.97 59.78
N THR A 65 53.17 23.03 60.19
CA THR A 65 53.41 24.41 59.71
C THR A 65 54.05 25.28 60.78
N ASP A 66 55.08 26.04 60.39
CA ASP A 66 55.77 26.97 61.27
C ASP A 66 54.83 28.11 61.71
N GLY A 67 54.76 28.36 63.02
CA GLY A 67 53.91 29.39 63.62
C GLY A 67 52.55 28.92 64.13
N PHE A 68 52.22 27.62 64.04
CA PHE A 68 50.95 27.09 64.57
C PHE A 68 50.92 27.02 66.11
N SER A 69 50.00 27.76 66.73
CA SER A 69 49.71 27.68 68.18
C SER A 69 48.51 26.76 68.45
N ALA A 70 48.80 25.52 68.87
CA ALA A 70 47.78 24.49 69.13
C ALA A 70 46.74 24.93 70.19
N GLU A 71 47.15 25.71 71.19
CA GLU A 71 46.26 26.21 72.25
C GLU A 71 45.21 27.20 71.71
N ALA A 72 45.62 28.16 70.86
CA ALA A 72 44.71 29.11 70.24
C ALA A 72 43.77 28.42 69.23
N PHE A 73 44.29 27.43 68.48
CA PHE A 73 43.46 26.61 67.60
C PHE A 73 42.40 25.83 68.39
N GLN A 74 42.77 25.18 69.50
CA GLN A 74 41.83 24.46 70.36
C GLN A 74 40.81 25.40 71.03
N ALA A 75 41.20 26.62 71.42
CA ALA A 75 40.26 27.63 71.92
C ALA A 75 39.24 28.03 70.84
N ASN A 76 39.70 28.29 69.60
CA ASN A 76 38.84 28.64 68.47
C ASN A 76 37.90 27.48 68.08
N VAL A 77 38.40 26.24 68.01
CA VAL A 77 37.57 25.05 67.72
C VAL A 77 36.50 24.84 68.79
N LYS A 78 36.81 25.06 70.07
CA LYS A 78 35.81 25.01 71.14
C LYS A 78 34.76 26.11 70.97
N SER A 79 35.17 27.36 70.74
CA SER A 79 34.24 28.48 70.52
C SER A 79 33.30 28.22 69.33
N LEU A 80 33.85 27.82 68.18
CA LEU A 80 33.07 27.48 66.99
C LEU A 80 32.22 26.22 67.18
N SER A 81 32.65 25.26 68.00
CA SER A 81 31.83 24.08 68.31
C SER A 81 30.63 24.42 69.19
N GLU A 82 30.72 25.41 70.09
CA GLU A 82 29.57 25.88 70.86
C GLU A 82 28.64 26.75 70.01
N GLU A 83 29.19 27.61 69.14
CA GLU A 83 28.41 28.40 68.19
C GLU A 83 27.63 27.48 67.21
N LEU A 84 28.30 26.44 66.67
CA LEU A 84 27.66 25.44 65.82
C LEU A 84 26.56 24.66 66.54
N LYS A 85 26.72 24.31 67.83
CA LYS A 85 25.63 23.70 68.61
C LYS A 85 24.42 24.62 68.70
N GLN A 86 24.62 25.93 68.93
CA GLN A 86 23.53 26.90 68.99
C GLN A 86 22.83 27.03 67.64
N TYR A 87 23.57 27.12 66.52
CA TYR A 87 22.95 27.12 65.18
C TYR A 87 22.19 25.83 64.88
N VAL A 88 22.74 24.67 65.25
CA VAL A 88 22.09 23.37 65.04
C VAL A 88 20.79 23.29 65.86
N GLN A 89 20.77 23.73 67.12
CA GLN A 89 19.54 23.84 67.92
C GLN A 89 18.52 24.79 67.29
N ASN A 90 18.95 25.94 66.76
CA ASN A 90 18.05 26.84 66.05
C ASN A 90 17.47 26.18 64.78
N LEU A 91 18.27 25.42 64.02
CA LEU A 91 17.82 24.68 62.85
C LEU A 91 16.86 23.51 63.19
N GLU A 92 16.93 22.95 64.40
CA GLU A 92 15.95 21.99 64.95
C GLU A 92 14.62 22.71 65.26
N LEU A 93 14.68 23.86 65.93
CA LEU A 93 13.51 24.68 66.29
C LEU A 93 12.79 25.28 65.06
N ASP A 94 13.54 25.75 64.08
CA ASP A 94 13.04 26.30 62.81
C ASP A 94 12.49 25.21 61.86
N GLY A 95 12.58 23.94 62.25
CA GLY A 95 12.14 22.79 61.44
C GLY A 95 12.97 22.53 60.19
N THR A 96 14.05 23.29 59.95
CA THR A 96 14.91 23.12 58.77
C THR A 96 15.60 21.77 58.76
N LEU A 97 16.10 21.30 59.90
CA LEU A 97 16.68 19.95 60.03
C LEU A 97 15.64 18.84 59.82
N LYS A 98 14.40 19.08 60.25
CA LYS A 98 13.28 18.16 60.04
C LYS A 98 12.94 18.01 58.55
N ASN A 99 12.90 19.12 57.81
CA ASN A 99 12.67 19.15 56.36
C ASN A 99 13.79 18.46 55.53
N CYS A 100 14.97 18.21 56.10
CA CYS A 100 16.06 17.46 55.45
C CYS A 100 15.96 15.94 55.65
N VAL A 101 15.16 15.50 56.62
CA VAL A 101 15.06 14.12 57.09
C VAL A 101 13.72 13.51 56.71
N GLU A 102 12.63 14.26 56.88
CA GLU A 102 11.36 13.91 56.28
C GLU A 102 11.51 13.99 54.75
N ASP A 103 11.23 12.88 54.05
CA ASP A 103 10.79 12.97 52.66
C ASP A 103 9.69 14.03 52.63
N PRO A 104 9.83 15.13 51.86
CA PRO A 104 8.97 16.30 51.98
C PRO A 104 7.52 15.87 51.88
N VAL A 105 6.79 16.00 53.00
CA VAL A 105 5.50 15.33 53.25
C VAL A 105 4.49 15.79 52.22
N GLY A 106 4.41 15.04 51.12
CA GLY A 106 3.84 15.51 49.89
C GLY A 106 4.38 16.89 49.47
N THR A 107 5.57 16.96 48.87
CA THR A 107 5.70 17.85 47.69
C THR A 107 4.83 17.31 46.56
N SER A 108 3.52 17.49 46.76
CA SER A 108 2.55 17.82 45.74
C SER A 108 2.95 19.16 45.11
N LEU A 109 4.10 19.12 44.44
CA LEU A 109 4.65 20.13 43.58
C LEU A 109 4.66 19.48 42.18
N ASP A 110 3.52 19.14 41.59
CA ASP A 110 2.10 19.38 41.88
C ASP A 110 1.36 18.10 41.38
N SER A 111 0.23 17.67 41.96
CA SER A 111 -0.48 16.49 41.40
C SER A 111 -0.84 16.75 39.94
N ALA A 112 -1.25 18.00 39.63
CA ALA A 112 -1.48 18.44 38.27
C ALA A 112 -0.19 18.51 37.42
N LEU A 113 0.99 18.74 38.02
CA LEU A 113 2.26 18.69 37.30
C LEU A 113 2.66 17.24 36.97
N ASP A 114 2.58 16.28 37.89
CA ASP A 114 2.90 14.89 37.56
C ASP A 114 1.86 14.27 36.62
N GLU A 115 0.57 14.58 36.80
CA GLU A 115 -0.49 14.21 35.87
C GLU A 115 -0.27 14.81 34.47
N SER A 116 0.09 16.10 34.37
CA SER A 116 0.40 16.71 33.06
C SER A 116 1.69 16.16 32.44
N VAL A 117 2.71 15.86 33.24
CA VAL A 117 3.93 15.18 32.79
C VAL A 117 3.64 13.75 32.32
N ALA A 118 2.73 13.03 32.98
CA ALA A 118 2.26 11.72 32.55
C ALA A 118 1.48 11.80 31.23
N GLN A 119 0.55 12.76 31.10
CA GLN A 119 -0.17 13.03 29.86
C GLN A 119 0.80 13.38 28.72
N ILE A 120 1.78 14.26 28.95
CA ILE A 120 2.80 14.62 27.95
C ILE A 120 3.62 13.40 27.52
N LYS A 121 4.03 12.53 28.46
CA LYS A 121 4.72 11.26 28.13
C LYS A 121 3.84 10.36 27.26
N GLU A 122 2.54 10.28 27.53
CA GLU A 122 1.58 9.50 26.75
C GLU A 122 1.35 10.09 25.35
N PHE A 123 1.21 11.42 25.22
CA PHE A 123 1.13 12.11 23.94
C PHE A 123 2.41 11.88 23.12
N ILE A 124 3.60 11.99 23.72
CA ILE A 124 4.88 11.68 23.05
C ILE A 124 4.90 10.23 22.57
N ALA A 125 4.46 9.27 23.39
CA ALA A 125 4.40 7.87 22.99
C ALA A 125 3.43 7.64 21.81
N ARG A 126 2.22 8.24 21.86
CA ARG A 126 1.23 8.18 20.78
C ARG A 126 1.74 8.80 19.49
N PHE A 127 2.28 10.02 19.53
CA PHE A 127 2.86 10.66 18.34
C PHE A 127 4.07 9.90 17.79
N THR A 128 4.91 9.30 18.65
CA THR A 128 6.05 8.49 18.20
C THR A 128 5.58 7.23 17.44
N ALA A 129 4.55 6.55 17.94
CA ALA A 129 3.95 5.41 17.26
C ALA A 129 3.23 5.81 15.95
N GLU A 130 2.54 6.95 15.95
CA GLU A 130 1.90 7.51 14.77
C GLU A 130 2.93 7.86 13.69
N CYS A 131 4.01 8.59 14.01
CA CYS A 131 5.10 8.88 13.09
C CYS A 131 5.70 7.60 12.48
N GLN A 132 5.95 6.56 13.29
CA GLN A 132 6.42 5.26 12.79
C GLN A 132 5.41 4.61 11.82
N SER A 133 4.11 4.75 12.07
CA SER A 133 3.08 4.23 11.14
C SER A 133 3.04 5.00 9.82
N TRP A 134 3.23 6.33 9.85
CA TRP A 134 3.34 7.16 8.65
C TRP A 134 4.63 6.89 7.87
N ASP A 135 5.76 6.69 8.54
CA ASP A 135 7.02 6.30 7.90
C ASP A 135 6.91 4.95 7.18
N LEU A 136 6.29 3.95 7.83
CA LEU A 136 6.02 2.65 7.23
C LEU A 136 5.08 2.74 6.03
N LEU A 137 3.99 3.51 6.14
CA LEU A 137 3.03 3.72 5.05
C LEU A 137 3.68 4.41 3.85
N LEU A 138 4.51 5.43 4.10
CA LEU A 138 5.25 6.17 3.07
C LEU A 138 6.26 5.27 2.35
N LEU A 139 6.99 4.43 3.09
CA LEU A 139 7.91 3.44 2.51
C LEU A 139 7.17 2.38 1.66
N ASP A 140 5.96 1.98 2.06
CA ASP A 140 5.17 1.01 1.30
C ASP A 140 4.62 1.61 -0.01
N TYR A 141 4.13 2.84 0.03
CA TYR A 141 3.73 3.57 -1.19
C TYR A 141 4.92 3.83 -2.13
N GLN A 142 6.10 4.16 -1.60
CA GLN A 142 7.31 4.30 -2.41
C GLN A 142 7.69 2.98 -3.08
N ARG A 143 7.74 1.88 -2.34
CA ARG A 143 8.00 0.54 -2.90
C ARG A 143 6.97 0.16 -3.95
N SER A 144 5.68 0.39 -3.69
CA SER A 144 4.60 0.10 -4.63
C SER A 144 4.74 0.92 -5.93
N ALA A 145 5.09 2.20 -5.83
CA ALA A 145 5.36 3.06 -6.99
C ALA A 145 6.60 2.60 -7.79
N GLU A 146 7.68 2.21 -7.11
CA GLU A 146 8.87 1.62 -7.73
C GLU A 146 8.56 0.29 -8.42
N GLU A 147 7.78 -0.59 -7.80
CA GLU A 147 7.34 -1.87 -8.38
C GLU A 147 6.44 -1.68 -9.59
N MET A 148 5.47 -0.75 -9.53
CA MET A 148 4.63 -0.41 -10.69
C MET A 148 5.48 0.18 -11.84
N SER A 149 6.46 1.03 -11.51
CA SER A 149 7.40 1.58 -12.49
C SER A 149 8.26 0.47 -13.12
N ARG A 150 8.75 -0.48 -12.31
CA ARG A 150 9.51 -1.64 -12.80
C ARG A 150 8.67 -2.53 -13.72
N ARG A 151 7.43 -2.86 -13.33
CA ARG A 151 6.48 -3.61 -14.17
C ARG A 151 6.19 -2.89 -15.49
N LEU A 152 6.07 -1.57 -15.48
CA LEU A 152 5.88 -0.77 -16.69
C LEU A 152 7.09 -0.86 -17.64
N GLU A 153 8.32 -0.79 -17.12
CA GLU A 153 9.53 -0.99 -17.94
C GLU A 153 9.69 -2.45 -18.40
N GLU A 154 9.32 -3.44 -17.59
CA GLU A 154 9.23 -4.86 -17.99
C GLU A 154 8.22 -5.04 -19.15
N CYS A 155 7.05 -4.39 -19.12
CA CYS A 155 6.08 -4.41 -20.23
C CYS A 155 6.58 -3.70 -21.50
N LYS A 156 7.31 -2.58 -21.37
CA LYS A 156 7.93 -1.88 -22.51
C LYS A 156 9.02 -2.72 -23.16
N THR A 157 9.92 -3.31 -22.35
CA THR A 157 11.04 -4.12 -22.83
C THR A 157 10.60 -5.46 -23.41
N ASN A 158 9.54 -6.07 -22.88
CA ASN A 158 8.85 -7.21 -23.49
C ASN A 158 7.98 -6.83 -24.72
N GLY A 159 8.14 -5.60 -25.25
CA GLY A 159 7.66 -5.23 -26.58
C GLY A 159 6.16 -5.00 -26.68
N GLY A 160 5.51 -4.52 -25.62
CA GLY A 160 4.09 -4.18 -25.68
C GLY A 160 3.14 -5.38 -25.85
N LYS A 161 3.65 -6.60 -25.67
CA LYS A 161 2.82 -7.75 -25.30
C LYS A 161 2.35 -7.59 -23.85
N ALA A 162 1.45 -6.62 -23.65
CA ALA A 162 0.28 -6.98 -22.89
C ALA A 162 -0.35 -8.16 -23.64
N GLU A 163 -0.36 -9.35 -23.05
CA GLU A 163 -1.46 -10.25 -23.39
C GLU A 163 -2.74 -9.43 -23.22
N PRO A 164 -3.68 -9.50 -24.18
CA PRO A 164 -4.98 -8.88 -23.96
C PRO A 164 -5.52 -9.48 -22.68
N GLU A 165 -5.66 -8.66 -21.62
CA GLU A 165 -6.05 -9.12 -20.28
C GLU A 165 -7.18 -10.13 -20.43
N ASP A 166 -7.00 -11.32 -19.86
CA ASP A 166 -7.84 -12.49 -20.13
C ASP A 166 -9.32 -12.11 -20.03
N TYR A 167 -9.94 -11.81 -21.18
CA TYR A 167 -11.34 -11.34 -21.28
C TYR A 167 -12.32 -12.40 -20.71
N LEU A 168 -11.79 -13.60 -20.47
CA LEU A 168 -12.29 -14.73 -19.70
C LEU A 168 -12.81 -14.35 -18.30
N GLY A 169 -12.30 -13.27 -17.68
CA GLY A 169 -12.79 -12.77 -16.39
C GLY A 169 -14.01 -11.84 -16.48
N THR A 170 -14.42 -11.41 -17.68
CA THR A 170 -15.54 -10.47 -17.85
C THR A 170 -16.90 -11.18 -17.85
N SER A 171 -17.97 -10.48 -17.48
CA SER A 171 -19.35 -11.00 -17.60
C SER A 171 -19.78 -11.33 -19.05
N GLN A 172 -18.94 -11.01 -20.05
CA GLN A 172 -19.16 -11.28 -21.47
C GLN A 172 -18.16 -12.29 -22.03
N ALA A 173 -17.36 -12.95 -21.18
CA ALA A 173 -16.36 -13.95 -21.56
C ALA A 173 -16.89 -15.01 -22.53
N GLU A 174 -18.10 -15.53 -22.29
CA GLU A 174 -18.77 -16.52 -23.14
C GLU A 174 -19.17 -15.96 -24.51
N VAL A 175 -19.57 -14.68 -24.58
CA VAL A 175 -19.88 -13.99 -25.85
C VAL A 175 -18.60 -13.69 -26.64
N LEU A 176 -17.50 -13.38 -25.94
CA LEU A 176 -16.21 -13.10 -26.57
C LEU A 176 -15.50 -14.38 -27.03
N SER A 177 -15.63 -15.49 -26.31
CA SER A 177 -15.07 -16.80 -26.69
C SER A 177 -15.86 -17.50 -27.81
N SER A 178 -17.17 -17.23 -27.94
CA SER A 178 -18.03 -17.74 -29.01
C SER A 178 -17.92 -16.97 -30.34
N LYS A 179 -16.96 -16.05 -30.48
CA LYS A 179 -16.75 -15.24 -31.70
C LYS A 179 -16.36 -16.14 -32.89
N PRO A 180 -17.11 -16.13 -34.00
CA PRO A 180 -16.80 -16.97 -35.17
C PRO A 180 -15.56 -16.47 -35.92
N ASP A 181 -14.91 -17.39 -36.64
CA ASP A 181 -13.74 -17.09 -37.46
C ASP A 181 -14.14 -16.45 -38.79
N TYR A 182 -14.27 -15.12 -38.79
CA TYR A 182 -14.64 -14.34 -39.97
C TYR A 182 -13.65 -14.48 -41.14
N ARG A 183 -12.40 -14.93 -40.92
CA ARG A 183 -11.47 -15.17 -42.04
C ARG A 183 -11.91 -16.39 -42.84
N LYS A 184 -12.15 -17.51 -42.16
CA LYS A 184 -12.67 -18.73 -42.80
C LYS A 184 -13.97 -18.47 -43.56
N ILE A 185 -14.89 -17.68 -42.99
CA ILE A 185 -16.15 -17.33 -43.68
C ILE A 185 -15.90 -16.54 -44.98
N LEU A 186 -14.91 -15.64 -45.00
CA LEU A 186 -14.53 -14.89 -46.21
C LEU A 186 -13.76 -15.77 -47.22
N ASP A 187 -12.90 -16.66 -46.75
CA ASP A 187 -12.17 -17.63 -47.57
C ASP A 187 -13.16 -18.61 -48.25
N GLU A 188 -14.13 -19.13 -47.48
CA GLU A 188 -15.24 -19.97 -47.97
C GLU A 188 -16.10 -19.24 -49.01
N GLN A 189 -16.34 -17.93 -48.85
CA GLN A 189 -17.02 -17.13 -49.87
C GLN A 189 -16.20 -17.03 -51.17
N GLY A 190 -14.87 -16.98 -51.08
CA GLY A 190 -13.98 -17.04 -52.25
C GLY A 190 -14.21 -18.31 -53.09
N GLU A 191 -14.29 -19.47 -52.44
CA GLU A 191 -14.60 -20.75 -53.09
C GLU A 191 -16.02 -20.76 -53.71
N VAL A 192 -17.01 -20.13 -53.06
CA VAL A 192 -18.37 -19.98 -53.63
C VAL A 192 -18.36 -19.10 -54.88
N PHE A 193 -17.57 -18.02 -54.92
CA PHE A 193 -17.41 -17.19 -56.11
C PHE A 193 -16.75 -17.96 -57.27
N ALA A 194 -15.69 -18.73 -56.99
CA ALA A 194 -15.07 -19.62 -57.98
C ALA A 194 -16.05 -20.67 -58.53
N CYS A 195 -16.86 -21.30 -57.67
CA CYS A 195 -17.93 -22.21 -58.08
C CYS A 195 -18.97 -21.52 -58.97
N MET A 196 -19.38 -20.30 -58.62
CA MET A 196 -20.35 -19.54 -59.40
C MET A 196 -19.79 -19.13 -60.77
N GLU A 197 -18.52 -18.73 -60.86
CA GLU A 197 -17.85 -18.44 -62.13
C GLU A 197 -17.81 -19.67 -63.05
N LEU A 198 -17.55 -20.85 -62.51
CA LEU A 198 -17.59 -22.11 -63.27
C LEU A 198 -19.01 -22.43 -63.78
N VAL A 199 -20.06 -22.20 -62.98
CA VAL A 199 -21.46 -22.38 -63.40
C VAL A 199 -21.82 -21.37 -64.51
N VAL A 200 -21.49 -20.09 -64.34
CA VAL A 200 -21.73 -19.03 -65.34
C VAL A 200 -20.95 -19.32 -66.62
N SER A 201 -19.71 -19.82 -66.53
CA SER A 201 -18.91 -20.24 -67.68
C SER A 201 -19.48 -21.49 -68.38
N SER A 202 -20.05 -22.42 -67.61
CA SER A 202 -20.73 -23.62 -68.14
C SER A 202 -22.06 -23.28 -68.83
N TRP A 203 -22.81 -22.30 -68.34
CA TRP A 203 -24.09 -21.86 -68.90
C TRP A 203 -23.94 -20.86 -70.05
N GLY A 204 -23.12 -19.82 -69.86
CA GLY A 204 -22.72 -18.84 -70.86
C GLY A 204 -21.73 -19.36 -71.90
N GLY A 205 -21.27 -20.61 -71.74
CA GLY A 205 -20.33 -21.26 -72.65
C GLY A 205 -20.83 -21.24 -74.09
N LYS A 206 -20.11 -20.49 -74.95
CA LYS A 206 -20.44 -20.24 -76.37
C LYS A 206 -20.91 -21.51 -77.11
N LYS A 207 -20.30 -22.67 -76.82
CA LYS A 207 -20.64 -24.00 -77.36
C LYS A 207 -22.11 -24.42 -77.15
N LYS A 208 -22.69 -24.19 -75.97
CA LYS A 208 -24.10 -24.53 -75.69
C LYS A 208 -25.05 -23.55 -76.37
N HIS A 209 -24.71 -22.27 -76.38
CA HIS A 209 -25.50 -21.24 -77.05
C HIS A 209 -25.48 -21.40 -78.59
N THR A 210 -24.36 -21.83 -79.20
CA THR A 210 -24.33 -22.25 -80.61
C THR A 210 -25.19 -23.49 -80.83
N ALA A 211 -25.03 -24.56 -80.04
CA ALA A 211 -25.85 -25.77 -80.17
C ALA A 211 -27.37 -25.50 -80.07
N LEU A 212 -27.79 -24.63 -79.15
CA LEU A 212 -29.19 -24.20 -79.01
C LEU A 212 -29.64 -23.35 -80.20
N LYS A 213 -28.80 -22.43 -80.69
CA LYS A 213 -29.09 -21.64 -81.90
C LYS A 213 -29.20 -22.52 -83.13
N ASP A 214 -28.35 -23.53 -83.26
CA ASP A 214 -28.32 -24.44 -84.40
C ASP A 214 -29.52 -25.38 -84.37
N PHE A 215 -29.86 -25.95 -83.20
CA PHE A 215 -31.12 -26.68 -83.00
C PHE A 215 -32.34 -25.82 -83.34
N SER A 216 -32.35 -24.55 -82.88
CA SER A 216 -33.43 -23.61 -83.16
C SER A 216 -33.50 -23.14 -84.62
N ARG A 217 -32.38 -23.13 -85.36
CA ARG A 217 -32.38 -22.96 -86.83
C ARG A 217 -32.96 -24.19 -87.52
N HIS A 218 -32.57 -25.40 -87.14
CA HIS A 218 -33.08 -26.65 -87.70
C HIS A 218 -34.58 -26.84 -87.43
N GLY A 219 -35.07 -26.45 -86.24
CA GLY A 219 -36.52 -26.42 -85.96
C GLY A 219 -37.26 -25.42 -86.85
N ARG A 220 -36.71 -24.20 -87.02
CA ARG A 220 -37.32 -23.15 -87.84
C ARG A 220 -37.23 -23.38 -89.34
N SER A 221 -36.26 -24.13 -89.85
CA SER A 221 -36.25 -24.54 -91.27
C SER A 221 -37.24 -25.69 -91.55
N ARG A 222 -37.57 -26.51 -90.53
CA ARG A 222 -38.46 -27.67 -90.65
C ARG A 222 -39.94 -27.36 -90.38
N ALA A 223 -40.25 -26.30 -89.62
CA ALA A 223 -41.65 -25.90 -89.38
C ALA A 223 -42.40 -25.45 -90.65
N PRO A 224 -41.82 -24.63 -91.57
CA PRO A 224 -42.50 -24.23 -92.81
C PRO A 224 -42.75 -25.40 -93.78
N SER A 225 -41.85 -26.38 -93.84
CA SER A 225 -42.00 -27.55 -94.71
C SER A 225 -43.05 -28.56 -94.22
N LEU A 226 -43.37 -28.55 -92.92
CA LEU A 226 -44.53 -29.27 -92.37
C LEU A 226 -45.85 -28.49 -92.52
N GLY A 227 -45.81 -27.15 -92.47
CA GLY A 227 -47.01 -26.31 -92.60
C GLY A 227 -47.59 -26.21 -94.02
N SER A 228 -46.76 -26.32 -95.06
CA SER A 228 -47.20 -26.22 -96.46
C SER A 228 -47.91 -27.48 -97.00
N LEU A 229 -47.58 -28.66 -96.45
CA LEU A 229 -48.10 -29.96 -96.92
C LEU A 229 -49.60 -30.19 -96.67
N PRO A 230 -50.19 -29.86 -95.49
CA PRO A 230 -51.63 -30.01 -95.29
C PRO A 230 -52.43 -28.85 -95.90
N ALA A 231 -51.95 -27.60 -95.77
CA ALA A 231 -52.69 -26.40 -96.19
C ALA A 231 -53.02 -26.39 -97.69
N ALA A 232 -52.10 -26.87 -98.54
CA ALA A 232 -52.30 -26.93 -99.99
C ALA A 232 -53.25 -28.05 -100.46
N ARG A 233 -53.57 -29.04 -99.61
CA ARG A 233 -54.34 -30.24 -99.99
C ARG A 233 -55.76 -30.31 -99.44
N THR A 234 -56.12 -29.56 -98.39
CA THR A 234 -57.43 -29.73 -97.71
C THR A 234 -58.39 -28.54 -97.84
N PHE A 235 -57.92 -27.31 -98.06
CA PHE A 235 -58.79 -26.12 -97.93
C PHE A 235 -59.41 -25.58 -99.22
N ARG A 236 -58.94 -25.95 -100.42
CA ARG A 236 -59.54 -25.46 -101.69
C ARG A 236 -60.96 -25.98 -101.98
N HIS A 237 -61.40 -27.06 -101.35
CA HIS A 237 -62.77 -27.59 -101.50
C HIS A 237 -63.79 -27.03 -100.49
N LEU A 238 -63.36 -26.20 -99.53
CA LEU A 238 -64.24 -25.66 -98.47
C LEU A 238 -64.91 -24.33 -98.82
N GLU A 239 -64.50 -23.67 -99.91
CA GLU A 239 -64.99 -22.32 -100.25
C GLU A 239 -66.45 -22.30 -100.75
N SER A 240 -66.97 -23.42 -101.26
CA SER A 240 -68.35 -23.60 -101.74
C SER A 240 -69.26 -24.39 -100.78
N SER A 241 -68.82 -24.64 -99.54
CA SER A 241 -69.59 -25.40 -98.55
C SER A 241 -70.63 -24.55 -97.79
N PRO A 242 -71.85 -25.06 -97.50
CA PRO A 242 -72.92 -24.29 -96.83
C PRO A 242 -72.58 -23.68 -95.48
N ALA A 243 -71.56 -24.18 -94.77
CA ALA A 243 -71.16 -23.70 -93.45
C ALA A 243 -70.81 -22.19 -93.41
N ARG A 244 -70.32 -21.61 -94.53
CA ARG A 244 -70.06 -20.15 -94.61
C ARG A 244 -71.35 -19.30 -94.51
N LYS A 245 -72.53 -19.86 -94.82
CA LYS A 245 -73.83 -19.16 -94.70
C LYS A 245 -74.29 -19.03 -93.24
N LEU A 246 -73.82 -19.88 -92.32
CA LEU A 246 -74.12 -19.78 -90.89
C LEU A 246 -73.34 -18.66 -90.19
N LEU A 247 -72.21 -18.21 -90.76
CA LEU A 247 -71.41 -17.09 -90.24
C LEU A 247 -71.83 -15.72 -90.83
N ALA A 248 -72.79 -15.69 -91.76
CA ALA A 248 -73.13 -14.50 -92.53
C ALA A 248 -74.53 -13.91 -92.22
N ALA A 249 -75.28 -14.46 -91.26
CA ALA A 249 -76.71 -14.18 -91.07
C ALA A 249 -77.11 -13.65 -89.68
N ALA A 250 -76.53 -12.51 -89.26
CA ALA A 250 -77.09 -11.50 -88.33
C ALA A 250 -77.44 -11.94 -86.87
N PRO A 251 -77.84 -11.04 -85.93
CA PRO A 251 -77.87 -9.56 -85.91
C PRO A 251 -76.82 -8.97 -84.93
N ARG A 252 -76.40 -7.69 -84.90
CA ARG A 252 -77.04 -6.36 -85.03
C ARG A 252 -77.83 -5.88 -83.78
N ALA A 253 -77.32 -4.78 -83.21
CA ALA A 253 -77.97 -3.76 -82.34
C ALA A 253 -78.15 -4.01 -80.82
N VAL A 254 -77.33 -3.30 -80.04
CA VAL A 254 -77.69 -2.64 -78.75
C VAL A 254 -78.80 -1.60 -79.00
N PRO A 255 -79.70 -1.24 -78.05
CA PRO A 255 -79.36 -0.37 -76.89
C PRO A 255 -80.23 -0.68 -75.62
N ARG A 256 -80.42 0.09 -74.53
CA ARG A 256 -79.80 1.32 -73.92
C ARG A 256 -80.19 1.38 -72.41
N ALA A 257 -79.44 2.17 -71.61
CA ALA A 257 -79.81 2.71 -70.28
C ALA A 257 -79.97 1.68 -69.13
N VAL A 258 -79.77 2.04 -67.86
CA VAL A 258 -79.51 3.35 -67.23
C VAL A 258 -78.07 3.46 -66.74
#